data_AF-A0A8T5A2E5-F1
#
_entry.id   AF-A0A8T5A2E5-F1
#
_cell.length_a   1.000
_cell.length_b   1.000
_cell.length_c   1.000
_cell.angle_alpha   90.00
_cell.angle_beta   90.00
_cell.angle_gamma   90.00
#
_symmetry.space_group_name_H-M   'P 1'
#
loop_
_entity.id
_entity.type
_entity.pdbx_description
1 polymer ?
#
loop_
_entity_poly.entity_id
_entity_poly.type
_entity_poly.pdbx_seq_one_letter_code
_entity_poly.pdbx_strand_id
1 'polypeptide(L)'
;RSLGRPYSVKAKVPTAVIADSQIIAASPYRYIASGCGDVVAKAVSVLDWRIAHEDVGEYYGDYAASLAQMSSEMVMERAGLIGERTGEGFRVLLESLVSCGVAMSIAGSSRPCSGSEHLFSHALEMIAPNMILHGEGCGLGTIMMAKLHGIDWVSIAEVLRIVGAPTTAEEVGLSPDVIVEALVRAREVRPERYTILNRVPLSKDRAWSLALECGVI
;
A
#
# COMPACT_ATOMS: atom_id res chain seq x y z
N ARG A 1 -8.95 -0.81 24.99
CA ARG A 1 -8.94 -2.28 24.91
C ARG A 1 -8.47 -2.64 23.52
N SER A 2 -7.21 -3.05 23.34
CA SER A 2 -6.71 -3.51 22.04
C SER A 2 -7.36 -4.86 21.72
N LEU A 3 -8.10 -4.91 20.62
CA LEU A 3 -8.54 -6.15 20.01
C LEU A 3 -7.27 -6.90 19.58
N GLY A 4 -7.14 -8.19 19.90
CA GLY A 4 -6.01 -9.05 19.53
C GLY A 4 -5.94 -9.32 18.03
N ARG A 5 -5.73 -8.28 17.23
CA ARG A 5 -5.74 -8.26 15.77
C ARG A 5 -4.48 -7.56 15.25
N PRO A 6 -4.02 -7.86 14.02
CA PRO A 6 -2.92 -7.11 13.42
C PRO A 6 -3.33 -5.65 13.30
N TYR A 7 -2.61 -4.75 13.98
CA TYR A 7 -2.75 -3.31 13.80
C TYR A 7 -1.40 -2.64 14.00
N SER A 8 -1.13 -1.62 13.19
CA SER A 8 0.12 -0.87 13.27
C SER A 8 0.22 -0.09 14.60
N VAL A 9 1.17 -0.49 15.44
CA VAL A 9 1.50 0.16 16.72
C VAL A 9 2.65 1.15 16.56
N LYS A 10 2.66 2.20 17.39
CA LYS A 10 3.81 3.12 17.46
C LYS A 10 5.01 2.35 18.02
N ALA A 11 6.07 2.25 17.22
CA ALA A 11 7.33 1.61 17.58
C ALA A 11 8.50 2.60 17.52
N LYS A 12 9.70 2.15 17.92
CA LYS A 12 10.95 2.92 17.83
C LYS A 12 11.66 2.57 16.53
N VAL A 13 12.18 3.58 15.84
CA VAL A 13 13.04 3.42 14.66
C VAL A 13 14.27 2.58 15.03
N PRO A 14 14.66 1.56 14.23
CA PRO A 14 15.84 0.77 14.51
C PRO A 14 17.12 1.63 14.44
N THR A 15 18.08 1.34 15.32
CA THR A 15 19.40 2.02 15.30
C THR A 15 20.25 1.61 14.10
N ALA A 16 20.07 0.38 13.61
CA ALA A 16 20.72 -0.14 12.42
C ALA A 16 19.81 -1.15 11.73
N VAL A 17 19.95 -1.26 10.40
CA VAL A 17 19.31 -2.29 9.57
C VAL A 17 20.42 -3.05 8.85
N ILE A 18 20.45 -4.37 9.03
CA ILE A 18 21.36 -5.27 8.32
C ILE A 18 20.49 -6.15 7.43
N ALA A 19 20.56 -5.93 6.13
CA ALA A 19 19.78 -6.65 5.13
C ALA A 19 20.71 -7.45 4.22
N ASP A 20 20.83 -8.75 4.49
CA ASP A 20 21.61 -9.66 3.66
C ASP A 20 20.83 -10.00 2.38
N SER A 21 21.30 -9.48 1.25
CA SER A 21 20.64 -9.68 -0.03
C SER A 21 20.57 -11.14 -0.47
N GLN A 22 21.52 -11.99 -0.06
CA GLN A 22 21.52 -13.41 -0.42
C GLN A 22 20.43 -14.16 0.35
N ILE A 23 20.29 -13.88 1.64
CA ILE A 23 19.23 -14.46 2.48
C ILE A 23 17.85 -14.01 1.98
N ILE A 24 17.69 -12.71 1.71
CA ILE A 24 16.40 -12.14 1.26
C ILE A 24 16.03 -12.70 -0.11
N ALA A 25 16.97 -12.80 -1.06
CA ALA A 25 16.73 -13.36 -2.39
C ALA A 25 16.37 -14.86 -2.35
N ALA A 26 16.77 -15.59 -1.31
CA ALA A 26 16.39 -16.99 -1.11
C ALA A 26 14.99 -17.18 -0.51
N SER A 27 14.30 -16.11 -0.11
CA SER A 27 12.94 -16.19 0.44
C SER A 27 11.91 -16.54 -0.64
N PRO A 28 10.75 -17.12 -0.27
CA PRO A 28 9.64 -17.30 -1.20
C PRO A 28 9.31 -16.01 -1.94
N TYR A 29 9.27 -16.07 -3.28
CA TYR A 29 9.09 -14.89 -4.13
C TYR A 29 7.82 -14.08 -3.80
N ARG A 30 6.79 -14.74 -3.25
CA ARG A 30 5.57 -14.10 -2.73
C ARG A 30 5.87 -12.95 -1.75
N TYR A 31 6.91 -13.06 -0.93
CA TYR A 31 7.31 -11.99 -0.01
C TYR A 31 7.92 -10.78 -0.72
N ILE A 32 8.68 -11.00 -1.79
CA ILE A 32 9.21 -9.93 -2.64
C ILE A 32 8.07 -9.22 -3.35
N ALA A 33 7.17 -9.97 -3.99
CA ALA A 33 6.00 -9.43 -4.67
C ALA A 33 5.10 -8.63 -3.70
N SER A 34 4.88 -9.14 -2.48
CA SER A 34 4.18 -8.40 -1.43
C SER A 34 4.92 -7.11 -1.06
N GLY A 35 6.25 -7.14 -0.92
CA GLY A 35 7.06 -5.93 -0.69
C GLY A 35 6.87 -4.88 -1.78
N CYS A 36 6.77 -5.29 -3.05
CA CYS A 36 6.46 -4.36 -4.14
C CYS A 36 5.07 -3.74 -4.00
N GLY A 37 4.05 -4.54 -3.66
CA GLY A 37 2.71 -4.03 -3.40
C GLY A 37 2.65 -3.01 -2.26
N ASP A 38 3.48 -3.22 -1.22
CA ASP A 38 3.65 -2.22 -0.17
C ASP A 38 4.34 -0.94 -0.68
N VAL A 39 5.42 -1.02 -1.47
CA VAL A 39 6.13 0.18 -1.94
C VAL A 39 5.31 0.97 -2.97
N VAL A 40 4.64 0.29 -3.91
CA VAL A 40 3.81 0.94 -4.95
C VAL A 40 2.65 1.74 -4.32
N ALA A 41 2.18 1.33 -3.15
CA ALA A 41 1.14 2.04 -2.40
C ALA A 41 1.48 3.51 -2.06
N LYS A 42 2.77 3.86 -2.03
CA LYS A 42 3.22 5.23 -1.70
C LYS A 42 2.74 6.24 -2.74
N ALA A 43 2.49 5.82 -3.99
CA ALA A 43 1.85 6.63 -5.02
C ALA A 43 0.47 7.19 -4.57
N VAL A 44 -0.28 6.44 -3.76
CA VAL A 44 -1.55 6.90 -3.17
C VAL A 44 -1.33 7.54 -1.80
N SER A 45 -0.46 6.97 -0.95
CA SER A 45 -0.24 7.49 0.41
C SER A 45 0.14 8.98 0.41
N VAL A 46 1.01 9.38 -0.50
CA VAL A 46 1.49 10.78 -0.62
C VAL A 46 0.38 11.72 -1.10
N LEU A 47 -0.50 11.25 -2.00
CA LEU A 47 -1.67 12.00 -2.45
C LEU A 47 -2.68 12.18 -1.32
N ASP A 48 -2.96 11.11 -0.56
CA ASP A 48 -3.83 11.19 0.62
C ASP A 48 -3.29 12.14 1.68
N TRP A 49 -1.96 12.18 1.86
CA TRP A 49 -1.35 13.15 2.76
C TRP A 49 -1.46 14.58 2.23
N ARG A 50 -1.31 14.79 0.92
CA ARG A 50 -1.44 16.11 0.28
C ARG A 50 -2.85 16.66 0.44
N ILE A 51 -3.88 15.86 0.17
CA ILE A 51 -5.27 16.32 0.34
C ILE A 51 -5.63 16.55 1.82
N ALA A 52 -5.04 15.80 2.75
CA ALA A 52 -5.23 16.06 4.19
C ALA A 52 -4.63 17.40 4.60
N HIS A 53 -3.50 17.79 4.01
CA HIS A 53 -2.93 19.11 4.20
C HIS A 53 -3.82 20.22 3.64
N GLU A 54 -4.29 20.05 2.41
CA GLU A 54 -5.12 21.03 1.72
C GLU A 54 -6.49 21.22 2.39
N ASP A 55 -7.15 20.13 2.79
CA ASP A 55 -8.55 20.18 3.24
C ASP A 55 -8.70 20.43 4.73
N VAL A 56 -7.79 19.90 5.55
CA VAL A 56 -7.90 19.94 7.02
C VAL A 56 -6.68 20.53 7.70
N GLY A 57 -5.72 21.07 6.95
CA GLY A 57 -4.54 21.75 7.48
C GLY A 57 -3.56 20.82 8.21
N GLU A 58 -3.59 19.52 7.94
CA GLU A 58 -2.62 18.59 8.52
C GLU A 58 -1.19 18.95 8.09
N TYR A 59 -0.20 18.77 8.97
CA TYR A 59 1.21 18.97 8.60
C TYR A 59 1.57 18.10 7.39
N TYR A 60 2.24 18.70 6.39
CA TYR A 60 2.81 17.99 5.25
C TYR A 60 4.31 18.22 5.19
N GLY A 61 5.09 17.14 5.18
CA GLY A 61 6.54 17.21 5.06
C GLY A 61 6.98 16.90 3.65
N ASP A 62 7.20 17.92 2.81
CA ASP A 62 7.54 17.73 1.38
C ASP A 62 8.75 16.80 1.19
N TYR A 63 9.80 16.93 2.01
CA TYR A 63 10.97 16.05 1.92
C TYR A 63 10.63 14.57 2.16
N ALA A 64 9.85 14.28 3.20
CA ALA A 64 9.45 12.92 3.52
C ALA A 64 8.48 12.35 2.45
N ALA A 65 7.59 13.20 1.94
CA ALA A 65 6.69 12.83 0.85
C ALA A 65 7.44 12.52 -0.44
N SER A 66 8.37 13.37 -0.86
CA SER A 66 9.19 13.15 -2.06
C SER A 66 10.01 11.86 -1.95
N LEU A 67 10.62 11.60 -0.79
CA LEU A 67 11.40 10.37 -0.59
C LEU A 67 10.53 9.10 -0.74
N ALA A 68 9.32 9.11 -0.18
CA ALA A 68 8.39 7.99 -0.33
C ALA A 68 7.84 7.86 -1.76
N GLN A 69 7.54 8.97 -2.41
CA GLN A 69 7.08 8.99 -3.80
C GLN A 69 8.15 8.44 -4.74
N MET A 70 9.41 8.90 -4.62
CA MET A 70 10.54 8.40 -5.41
C MET A 70 10.76 6.90 -5.20
N SER A 71 10.52 6.39 -3.99
CA SER A 71 10.61 4.95 -3.70
C SER A 71 9.57 4.15 -4.50
N SER A 72 8.34 4.67 -4.61
CA SER A 72 7.29 4.09 -5.47
C SER A 72 7.67 4.12 -6.94
N GLU A 73 8.11 5.28 -7.43
CA GLU A 73 8.48 5.51 -8.84
C GLU A 73 9.61 4.57 -9.26
N MET A 74 10.65 4.42 -8.44
CA MET A 74 11.76 3.50 -8.70
C MET A 74 11.31 2.04 -8.83
N VAL A 75 10.41 1.56 -7.97
CA VAL A 75 9.87 0.19 -8.08
C VAL A 75 9.01 0.03 -9.33
N MET A 76 8.19 1.03 -9.66
CA MET A 76 7.34 1.00 -10.85
C MET A 76 8.17 1.02 -12.15
N GLU A 77 9.17 1.89 -12.24
CA GLU A 77 10.07 1.99 -13.40
C GLU A 77 10.93 0.75 -13.60
N ARG A 78 11.31 0.07 -12.51
CA ARG A 78 12.16 -1.13 -12.52
C ARG A 78 11.37 -2.42 -12.34
N ALA A 79 10.04 -2.38 -12.50
CA ALA A 79 9.17 -3.53 -12.32
C ALA A 79 9.62 -4.75 -13.12
N GLY A 80 10.05 -4.56 -14.38
CA GLY A 80 10.57 -5.62 -15.24
C GLY A 80 11.77 -6.35 -14.63
N LEU A 81 12.75 -5.61 -14.11
CA LEU A 81 13.94 -6.19 -13.47
C LEU A 81 13.58 -6.98 -12.20
N ILE A 82 12.55 -6.53 -11.47
CA ILE A 82 12.06 -7.22 -10.27
C ILE A 82 11.33 -8.50 -10.67
N GLY A 83 10.43 -8.43 -11.65
CA GLY A 83 9.67 -9.57 -12.18
C GLY A 83 10.58 -10.65 -12.77
N GLU A 84 11.66 -10.25 -13.44
CA GLU A 84 12.73 -11.12 -13.94
C GLU A 84 13.65 -11.67 -12.83
N ARG A 85 13.45 -11.25 -11.58
CA ARG A 85 14.18 -11.72 -10.39
C ARG A 85 15.68 -11.45 -10.45
N THR A 86 16.03 -10.30 -11.02
CA THR A 86 17.42 -9.88 -11.13
C THR A 86 17.94 -9.37 -9.78
N GLY A 87 19.25 -9.51 -9.55
CA GLY A 87 19.90 -8.95 -8.35
C GLY A 87 19.76 -7.44 -8.24
N GLU A 88 19.70 -6.74 -9.38
CA GLU A 88 19.44 -5.29 -9.44
C GLU A 88 18.00 -4.97 -9.01
N GLY A 89 16.99 -5.67 -9.55
CA GLY A 89 15.60 -5.48 -9.16
C GLY A 89 15.38 -5.69 -7.65
N PHE A 90 15.95 -6.75 -7.08
CA PHE A 90 15.89 -6.98 -5.63
C PHE A 90 16.52 -5.84 -4.82
N ARG A 91 17.65 -5.29 -5.30
CA ARG A 91 18.30 -4.15 -4.64
C ARG A 91 17.42 -2.90 -4.67
N VAL A 92 16.80 -2.60 -5.81
CA VAL A 92 15.87 -1.47 -5.94
C VAL A 92 14.73 -1.58 -4.94
N LEU A 93 14.11 -2.76 -4.83
CA LEU A 93 13.03 -2.98 -3.86
C LEU A 93 13.53 -2.76 -2.41
N LEU A 94 14.68 -3.33 -2.07
CA LEU A 94 15.23 -3.25 -0.72
C LEU A 94 15.56 -1.80 -0.31
N GLU A 95 16.23 -1.05 -1.19
CA GLU A 95 16.56 0.35 -0.97
C GLU A 95 15.30 1.22 -0.86
N SER A 96 14.26 0.91 -1.64
CA SER A 96 12.97 1.60 -1.58
C SER A 96 12.24 1.34 -0.26
N LEU A 97 12.23 0.11 0.25
CA LEU A 97 11.66 -0.22 1.56
C LEU A 97 12.40 0.49 2.71
N VAL A 98 13.73 0.53 2.66
CA VAL A 98 14.55 1.27 3.63
C VAL A 98 14.23 2.77 3.57
N SER A 99 14.14 3.33 2.36
CA SER A 99 13.80 4.74 2.13
C SER A 99 12.42 5.10 2.66
N CYS A 100 11.43 4.22 2.53
CA CYS A 100 10.11 4.38 3.16
C CYS A 100 10.22 4.45 4.69
N GLY A 101 11.06 3.62 5.31
CA GLY A 101 11.35 3.67 6.75
C GLY A 101 11.97 5.01 7.19
N VAL A 102 12.91 5.54 6.39
CA VAL A 102 13.51 6.86 6.62
C VAL A 102 12.48 7.97 6.46
N ALA A 103 11.64 7.93 5.41
CA ALA A 103 10.57 8.90 5.18
C ALA A 103 9.60 8.99 6.37
N MET A 104 9.13 7.85 6.87
CA MET A 104 8.27 7.82 8.07
C MET A 104 8.98 8.37 9.32
N SER A 105 10.28 8.13 9.44
CA SER A 105 11.09 8.65 10.56
C SER A 105 11.21 10.17 10.52
N ILE A 106 11.42 10.75 9.33
CA ILE A 106 11.47 12.21 9.13
C ILE A 106 10.11 12.85 9.38
N ALA A 107 9.03 12.25 8.87
CA ALA A 107 7.68 12.75 9.05
C ALA A 107 7.16 12.62 10.49
N GLY A 108 7.80 11.80 11.33
CA GLY A 108 7.32 11.47 12.67
C GLY A 108 5.98 10.71 12.68
N SER A 109 5.56 10.18 11.53
CA SER A 109 4.29 9.48 11.34
C SER A 109 4.37 8.53 10.14
N SER A 110 3.38 7.64 9.99
CA SER A 110 3.30 6.77 8.82
C SER A 110 2.72 7.45 7.57
N ARG A 111 2.36 8.75 7.63
CA ARG A 111 1.71 9.47 6.52
C ARG A 111 2.37 9.34 5.14
N PRO A 112 3.70 9.46 4.98
CA PRO A 112 4.31 9.32 3.65
C PRO A 112 4.15 7.93 3.04
N CYS A 113 3.84 6.90 3.84
CA CYS A 113 3.84 5.51 3.40
C CYS A 113 2.54 4.77 3.70
N SER A 114 1.50 5.45 4.19
CA SER A 114 0.24 4.83 4.58
C SER A 114 -0.93 5.81 4.44
N GLY A 115 -1.74 5.62 3.40
CA GLY A 115 -2.98 6.33 3.12
C GLY A 115 -4.20 5.40 3.17
N SER A 116 -5.18 5.69 2.33
CA SER A 116 -6.44 4.96 2.17
C SER A 116 -6.23 3.52 1.71
N GLU A 117 -5.20 3.26 0.92
CA GLU A 117 -4.82 1.92 0.48
C GLU A 117 -4.38 1.02 1.64
N HIS A 118 -3.68 1.58 2.63
CA HIS A 118 -3.34 0.88 3.86
C HIS A 118 -4.53 0.75 4.81
N LEU A 119 -5.42 1.75 4.85
CA LEU A 119 -6.67 1.64 5.62
C LEU A 119 -7.55 0.48 5.09
N PHE A 120 -7.61 0.32 3.77
CA PHE A 120 -8.24 -0.83 3.13
C PHE A 120 -7.53 -2.14 3.48
N SER A 121 -6.20 -2.20 3.35
CA SER A 121 -5.41 -3.39 3.71
C SER A 121 -5.64 -3.82 5.17
N HIS A 122 -5.63 -2.88 6.11
CA HIS A 122 -5.93 -3.15 7.51
C HIS A 122 -7.38 -3.60 7.73
N ALA A 123 -8.35 -3.06 6.98
CA ALA A 123 -9.74 -3.54 7.05
C ALA A 123 -9.83 -5.00 6.57
N LEU A 124 -9.14 -5.36 5.48
CA LEU A 124 -9.04 -6.75 5.02
C LEU A 124 -8.42 -7.66 6.08
N GLU A 125 -7.29 -7.26 6.69
CA GLU A 125 -6.62 -8.03 7.76
C GLU A 125 -7.52 -8.24 8.99
N MET A 126 -8.46 -7.31 9.24
CA MET A 126 -9.44 -7.42 10.32
C MET A 126 -10.64 -8.33 10.00
N ILE A 127 -11.04 -8.40 8.73
CA ILE A 127 -12.16 -9.22 8.26
C ILE A 127 -11.71 -10.66 7.99
N ALA A 128 -10.55 -10.82 7.36
CA ALA A 128 -9.98 -12.09 6.92
C ALA A 128 -8.54 -12.27 7.48
N PRO A 129 -8.38 -12.49 8.79
CA PRO A 129 -7.07 -12.54 9.43
C PRO A 129 -6.24 -13.72 8.93
N ASN A 130 -4.94 -13.47 8.69
CA ASN A 130 -3.94 -14.45 8.23
C ASN A 130 -4.18 -15.05 6.84
N MET A 131 -5.07 -14.46 6.03
CA MET A 131 -5.35 -14.93 4.67
C MET A 131 -4.38 -14.33 3.63
N ILE A 132 -3.98 -13.06 3.83
CA ILE A 132 -3.19 -12.29 2.87
C ILE A 132 -1.92 -11.74 3.53
N LEU A 133 -0.90 -11.47 2.72
CA LEU A 133 0.23 -10.66 3.15
C LEU A 133 -0.13 -9.17 3.09
N HIS A 134 0.43 -8.39 4.00
CA HIS A 134 0.14 -6.95 4.12
C HIS A 134 0.25 -6.19 2.79
N GLY A 135 1.36 -6.39 2.08
CA GLY A 135 1.61 -5.71 0.81
C GLY A 135 0.73 -6.20 -0.34
N GLU A 136 0.14 -7.39 -0.25
CA GLU A 136 -0.88 -7.84 -1.22
C GLU A 136 -2.15 -7.00 -1.04
N GLY A 137 -2.60 -6.82 0.19
CA GLY A 137 -3.73 -5.95 0.53
C GLY A 137 -3.48 -4.49 0.15
N CYS A 138 -2.26 -3.98 0.40
CA CYS A 138 -1.86 -2.63 -0.02
C CYS A 138 -1.89 -2.49 -1.54
N GLY A 139 -1.39 -3.48 -2.29
CA GLY A 139 -1.44 -3.49 -3.76
C GLY A 139 -2.87 -3.39 -4.31
N LEU A 140 -3.77 -4.26 -3.85
CA LEU A 140 -5.19 -4.22 -4.24
C LEU A 140 -5.84 -2.87 -3.90
N GLY A 141 -5.57 -2.36 -2.69
CA GLY A 141 -6.03 -1.03 -2.28
C GLY A 141 -5.51 0.07 -3.18
N THR A 142 -4.24 0.00 -3.59
CA THR A 142 -3.59 1.02 -4.41
C THR A 142 -4.27 1.16 -5.77
N ILE A 143 -4.63 0.05 -6.43
CA ILE A 143 -5.36 0.06 -7.70
C ILE A 143 -6.67 0.86 -7.56
N MET A 144 -7.46 0.56 -6.53
CA MET A 144 -8.78 1.17 -6.33
C MET A 144 -8.68 2.63 -5.89
N MET A 145 -7.75 2.96 -5.00
CA MET A 145 -7.58 4.34 -4.52
C MET A 145 -6.93 5.23 -5.58
N ALA A 146 -6.04 4.69 -6.42
CA ALA A 146 -5.50 5.38 -7.59
C ALA A 146 -6.63 5.85 -8.52
N LYS A 147 -7.63 5.01 -8.76
CA LYS A 147 -8.81 5.38 -9.54
C LYS A 147 -9.62 6.50 -8.88
N LEU A 148 -9.83 6.45 -7.56
CA LEU A 148 -10.53 7.51 -6.83
C LEU A 148 -9.78 8.85 -6.87
N HIS A 149 -8.44 8.82 -6.88
CA HIS A 149 -7.58 9.99 -7.09
C HIS A 149 -7.52 10.45 -8.55
N GLY A 150 -8.06 9.68 -9.49
CA GLY A 150 -8.03 10.01 -10.92
C GLY A 150 -6.66 9.85 -11.57
N ILE A 151 -5.75 9.08 -10.96
CA ILE A 151 -4.44 8.74 -11.54
C ILE A 151 -4.52 7.41 -12.31
N ASP A 152 -3.47 7.08 -13.05
CA ASP A 152 -3.42 5.90 -13.93
C ASP A 152 -3.32 4.58 -13.15
N TRP A 153 -4.47 4.12 -12.67
CA TRP A 153 -4.62 2.85 -11.95
C TRP A 153 -4.36 1.62 -12.85
N VAL A 154 -4.50 1.75 -14.18
CA VAL A 154 -4.25 0.65 -15.12
C VAL A 154 -2.76 0.34 -15.16
N SER A 155 -1.92 1.38 -15.26
CA SER A 155 -0.47 1.23 -15.19
C SER A 155 -0.01 0.68 -13.84
N ILE A 156 -0.64 1.09 -12.73
CA ILE A 156 -0.36 0.53 -11.39
C ILE A 156 -0.69 -0.97 -11.35
N ALA A 157 -1.86 -1.38 -11.84
CA ALA A 157 -2.24 -2.78 -11.89
C ALA A 157 -1.27 -3.60 -12.76
N GLU A 158 -0.83 -3.03 -13.89
CA GLU A 158 0.16 -3.69 -14.76
C GLU A 158 1.52 -3.86 -14.08
N VAL A 159 2.02 -2.83 -13.39
CA VAL A 159 3.24 -2.94 -12.58
C VAL A 159 3.12 -4.06 -11.55
N LEU A 160 2.00 -4.14 -10.83
CA LEU A 160 1.77 -5.18 -9.83
C LEU A 160 1.78 -6.59 -10.46
N ARG A 161 1.18 -6.77 -11.64
CA ARG A 161 1.26 -8.04 -12.38
C ARG A 161 2.68 -8.38 -12.80
N ILE A 162 3.44 -7.41 -13.32
CA ILE A 162 4.82 -7.60 -13.76
C ILE A 162 5.70 -8.09 -12.60
N VAL A 163 5.57 -7.50 -11.41
CA VAL A 163 6.32 -7.95 -10.22
C VAL A 163 5.75 -9.22 -9.59
N GLY A 164 4.63 -9.75 -10.10
CA GLY A 164 3.98 -10.96 -9.62
C GLY A 164 3.19 -10.77 -8.31
N ALA A 165 2.80 -9.53 -8.00
CA ALA A 165 1.85 -9.23 -6.93
C ALA A 165 0.41 -9.48 -7.42
N PRO A 166 -0.49 -9.95 -6.55
CA PRO A 166 -1.88 -10.17 -6.91
C PRO A 166 -2.58 -8.85 -7.22
N THR A 167 -3.50 -8.90 -8.18
CA THR A 167 -4.31 -7.74 -8.60
C THR A 167 -5.81 -7.99 -8.46
N THR A 168 -6.20 -9.20 -8.10
CA THR A 168 -7.59 -9.63 -7.93
C THR A 168 -7.84 -10.28 -6.58
N ALA A 169 -9.10 -10.31 -6.15
CA ALA A 169 -9.55 -10.99 -4.95
C ALA A 169 -9.35 -12.51 -5.02
N GLU A 170 -9.54 -13.10 -6.21
CA GLU A 170 -9.38 -14.54 -6.44
C GLU A 170 -7.94 -15.00 -6.22
N GLU A 171 -6.95 -14.24 -6.70
CA GLU A 171 -5.52 -14.55 -6.52
C GLU A 171 -5.09 -14.59 -5.06
N VAL A 172 -5.77 -13.86 -4.18
CA VAL A 172 -5.55 -13.86 -2.72
C VAL A 172 -6.54 -14.75 -1.96
N GLY A 173 -7.41 -15.48 -2.65
CA GLY A 173 -8.37 -16.40 -2.06
C GLY A 173 -9.49 -15.72 -1.26
N LEU A 174 -9.85 -14.49 -1.61
CA LEU A 174 -10.93 -13.72 -0.99
C LEU A 174 -12.15 -13.63 -1.91
N SER A 175 -13.34 -13.58 -1.32
CA SER A 175 -14.57 -13.33 -2.09
C SER A 175 -14.73 -11.83 -2.40
N PRO A 176 -15.46 -11.48 -3.48
CA PRO A 176 -15.81 -10.09 -3.77
C PRO A 176 -16.44 -9.34 -2.59
N ASP A 177 -17.33 -10.00 -1.82
CA ASP A 177 -17.96 -9.40 -0.64
C ASP A 177 -16.95 -8.95 0.42
N VAL A 178 -15.85 -9.68 0.61
CA VAL A 178 -14.79 -9.30 1.56
C VAL A 178 -14.08 -8.03 1.11
N ILE A 179 -13.80 -7.89 -0.19
CA ILE A 179 -13.21 -6.66 -0.76
C ILE A 179 -14.15 -5.48 -0.56
N VAL A 180 -15.43 -5.65 -0.90
CA VAL A 180 -16.45 -4.60 -0.77
C VAL A 180 -16.64 -4.20 0.69
N GLU A 181 -16.71 -5.16 1.62
CA GLU A 181 -16.81 -4.87 3.05
C GLU A 181 -15.59 -4.07 3.54
N ALA A 182 -14.38 -4.47 3.15
CA ALA A 182 -13.15 -3.77 3.53
C ALA A 182 -13.11 -2.32 3.00
N LEU A 183 -13.54 -2.08 1.76
CA LEU A 183 -13.63 -0.73 1.18
C LEU A 183 -14.58 0.17 1.98
N VAL A 184 -15.77 -0.35 2.34
CA VAL A 184 -16.76 0.42 3.11
C VAL A 184 -16.23 0.76 4.51
N ARG A 185 -15.51 -0.18 5.13
CA ARG A 185 -15.00 -0.05 6.51
C ARG A 185 -13.64 0.64 6.62
N ALA A 186 -12.90 0.82 5.53
CA ALA A 186 -11.53 1.33 5.53
C ALA A 186 -11.37 2.64 6.31
N ARG A 187 -12.25 3.63 6.09
CA ARG A 187 -12.20 4.92 6.81
C ARG A 187 -12.40 4.81 8.33
N GLU A 188 -13.02 3.73 8.81
CA GLU A 188 -13.28 3.50 10.24
C GLU A 188 -12.06 2.93 10.97
N VAL A 189 -11.07 2.43 10.21
CA VAL A 189 -9.84 1.86 10.78
C VAL A 189 -9.02 2.91 11.53
N ARG A 190 -8.95 4.13 10.98
CA ARG A 190 -8.33 5.32 11.59
C ARG A 190 -9.19 6.54 11.30
N PRO A 191 -10.26 6.77 12.06
CA PRO A 191 -11.21 7.86 11.81
C PRO A 191 -10.56 9.26 11.81
N GLU A 192 -9.43 9.41 12.51
CA GLU A 192 -8.64 10.63 12.58
C GLU A 192 -7.79 10.90 11.33
N ARG A 193 -7.61 9.90 10.45
CA ARG A 193 -6.77 10.00 9.25
C ARG A 193 -7.61 10.42 8.05
N TYR A 194 -7.47 11.68 7.63
CA TYR A 194 -8.11 12.19 6.41
C TYR A 194 -7.45 11.64 5.14
N THR A 195 -8.24 11.13 4.20
CA THR A 195 -7.83 10.49 2.93
C THR A 195 -8.89 10.72 1.84
N ILE A 196 -8.70 10.16 0.64
CA ILE A 196 -9.67 10.24 -0.46
C ILE A 196 -11.02 9.63 -0.11
N LEU A 197 -11.04 8.66 0.81
CA LEU A 197 -12.28 8.05 1.32
C LEU A 197 -13.11 9.01 2.19
N ASN A 198 -12.53 10.13 2.62
CA ASN A 198 -13.25 11.22 3.26
C ASN A 198 -13.93 12.14 2.24
N ARG A 199 -13.26 12.41 1.10
CA ARG A 199 -13.85 13.16 -0.04
C ARG A 199 -14.91 12.33 -0.76
N VAL A 200 -14.69 11.02 -0.88
CA VAL A 200 -15.54 10.09 -1.61
C VAL A 200 -15.95 8.92 -0.71
N PRO A 201 -16.90 9.10 0.22
CA PRO A 201 -17.41 8.00 1.03
C PRO A 201 -18.04 6.91 0.16
N LEU A 202 -17.68 5.66 0.44
CA LEU A 202 -18.16 4.49 -0.31
C LEU A 202 -19.34 3.82 0.41
N SER A 203 -20.49 3.78 -0.27
CA SER A 203 -21.56 2.82 0.06
C SER A 203 -21.20 1.43 -0.49
N LYS A 204 -21.93 0.39 -0.09
CA LYS A 204 -21.74 -0.98 -0.61
C LYS A 204 -21.77 -1.01 -2.15
N ASP A 205 -22.76 -0.35 -2.77
CA ASP A 205 -22.91 -0.32 -4.23
C ASP A 205 -21.74 0.40 -4.91
N ARG A 206 -21.30 1.55 -4.36
CA ARG A 206 -20.16 2.30 -4.92
C ARG A 206 -18.85 1.55 -4.76
N ALA A 207 -18.65 0.88 -3.63
CA ALA A 207 -17.48 0.03 -3.39
C ALA A 207 -17.46 -1.17 -4.36
N TRP A 208 -18.62 -1.79 -4.60
CA TRP A 208 -18.76 -2.86 -5.59
C TRP A 208 -18.41 -2.37 -7.00
N SER A 209 -19.02 -1.27 -7.46
CA SER A 209 -18.71 -0.68 -8.76
C SER A 209 -17.23 -0.32 -8.90
N LEU A 210 -16.63 0.29 -7.87
CA LEU A 210 -15.20 0.64 -7.88
C LEU A 210 -14.33 -0.60 -8.08
N ALA A 211 -14.54 -1.64 -7.26
CA ALA A 211 -13.74 -2.86 -7.30
C ALA A 211 -13.91 -3.59 -8.64
N LEU A 212 -15.14 -3.68 -9.16
CA LEU A 212 -15.45 -4.31 -10.44
C LEU A 212 -14.81 -3.56 -11.60
N GLU A 213 -14.95 -2.23 -11.65
CA GLU A 213 -14.39 -1.44 -12.74
C GLU A 213 -12.85 -1.40 -12.71
N CYS A 214 -12.24 -1.61 -11.55
CA CYS A 214 -10.79 -1.78 -11.41
C CYS A 214 -10.31 -3.21 -11.73
N GLY A 215 -11.23 -4.16 -11.97
CA GLY A 215 -10.92 -5.57 -12.17
C GLY A 215 -10.35 -6.26 -10.94
N VAL A 216 -10.59 -5.72 -9.73
CA VAL A 216 -10.17 -6.34 -8.46
C VAL A 216 -11.14 -7.45 -8.04
N ILE A 217 -12.42 -7.35 -8.42
CA ILE A 217 -13.45 -8.39 -8.23
C ILE A 217 -14.15 -8.73 -9.54
#